data_AF-A0A0F8MVV7-F1
#
_entry.id   AF-A0A0F8MVV7-F1
#
_cell.length_a   1.000
_cell.length_b   1.000
_cell.length_c   1.000
_cell.angle_alpha   90.00
_cell.angle_beta   90.00
_cell.angle_gamma   90.00
#
_symmetry.space_group_name_H-M   'P 1'
#
loop_
_entity.id
_entity.type
_entity.pdbx_description
1 polymer ?
#
loop_
_entity_poly.entity_id
_entity_poly.type
_entity_poly.pdbx_seq_one_letter_code
_entity_poly.pdbx_strand_id
1 'polypeptide(L)'
;MCIRDSVYTDQEGRVLEEGTGKLDLIVIAYKQPNGRIVLGAGPVMSYYEFWQPSGERLTDEEWGEMLENNPPGRPEWVESFKV
;
A
#
# COMPACT_ATOMS: atom_id res chain seq x y z
N MET A 1 -6.12 6.42 6.31
CA MET A 1 -6.37 5.03 5.89
C MET A 1 -7.59 5.09 5.01
N CYS A 2 -7.44 4.75 3.74
CA CYS A 2 -8.54 4.77 2.79
C CYS A 2 -8.35 3.68 1.75
N ILE A 3 -9.47 3.13 1.28
CA ILE A 3 -9.52 2.23 0.14
C ILE A 3 -9.80 3.09 -1.10
N ARG A 4 -8.99 2.96 -2.15
CA ARG A 4 -9.08 3.87 -3.30
C ARG A 4 -9.95 3.30 -4.39
N ASP A 5 -9.50 2.28 -5.10
CA ASP A 5 -10.14 1.90 -6.35
C ASP A 5 -9.91 0.45 -6.77
N SER A 6 -10.81 -0.03 -7.62
CA SER A 6 -10.68 -1.25 -8.39
C SER A 6 -9.93 -0.92 -9.68
N VAL A 7 -8.66 -1.29 -9.78
CA VAL A 7 -7.79 -0.89 -10.89
C VAL A 7 -7.81 -1.87 -12.07
N TYR A 8 -8.26 -3.11 -11.85
CA TYR A 8 -8.28 -4.15 -12.87
C TYR A 8 -9.31 -5.22 -12.55
N THR A 9 -10.01 -5.74 -13.57
CA THR A 9 -10.88 -6.92 -13.46
C THR A 9 -10.30 -8.09 -14.23
N ASP A 10 -10.13 -9.24 -13.57
CA ASP A 10 -9.63 -10.45 -14.21
C ASP A 10 -10.73 -11.21 -14.99
N GLN A 11 -10.33 -12.28 -15.69
CA GLN A 11 -11.26 -13.10 -16.48
C GLN A 11 -12.23 -13.92 -15.60
N GLU A 12 -11.92 -14.08 -14.31
CA GLU A 12 -12.75 -14.78 -13.33
C GLU A 12 -13.74 -13.82 -12.63
N GLY A 13 -13.73 -12.53 -12.99
CA GLY A 13 -14.63 -11.51 -12.46
C GLY A 13 -14.23 -10.98 -11.08
N ARG A 14 -12.96 -11.15 -10.67
CA ARG A 14 -12.39 -10.50 -9.49
C ARG A 14 -11.81 -9.14 -9.84
N VAL A 15 -11.79 -8.26 -8.86
CA VAL A 15 -11.18 -6.94 -8.95
C VAL A 15 -9.92 -6.87 -8.11
N LEU A 16 -8.90 -6.20 -8.65
CA LEU A 16 -7.71 -5.82 -7.89
C LEU A 16 -7.99 -4.48 -7.21
N GLU A 17 -8.00 -4.47 -5.89
CA GLU A 17 -8.17 -3.24 -5.10
C GLU A 17 -6.86 -2.76 -4.50
N GLU A 18 -6.74 -1.43 -4.43
CA GLU A 18 -5.59 -0.73 -3.86
C GLU A 18 -6.00 0.12 -2.66
N GLY A 19 -5.21 0.07 -1.59
CA GLY A 19 -5.51 0.74 -0.33
C GLY A 19 -4.29 1.26 0.42
N THR A 20 -4.50 2.27 1.26
CA THR A 20 -3.49 2.79 2.18
C THR A 20 -3.88 2.53 3.63
N GLY A 21 -2.91 2.15 4.46
CA GLY A 21 -3.13 1.81 5.86
C GLY A 21 -2.36 2.68 6.85
N LYS A 22 -1.78 2.03 7.87
CA LYS A 22 -1.00 2.67 8.94
C LYS A 22 0.29 3.32 8.40
N LEU A 23 0.91 4.15 9.22
CA LEU A 23 2.19 4.80 8.88
C LEU A 23 3.35 3.81 8.93
N ASP A 24 4.18 3.85 7.89
CA ASP A 24 5.52 3.31 7.86
C ASP A 24 6.54 4.47 7.91
N LEU A 25 7.79 4.18 8.29
CA LEU A 25 8.90 5.11 8.17
C LEU A 25 9.63 4.86 6.86
N ILE A 26 9.76 5.86 6.00
CA ILE A 26 10.65 5.79 4.84
C ILE A 26 11.98 6.47 5.18
N VAL A 27 13.08 5.86 4.73
CA VAL A 27 14.42 6.45 4.74
C VAL A 27 14.94 6.48 3.32
N ILE A 28 15.30 7.66 2.83
CA ILE A 28 15.75 7.88 1.45
C ILE A 28 17.18 8.42 1.49
N ALA A 29 18.10 7.68 0.88
CA ALA A 29 19.44 8.17 0.58
C ALA A 29 19.45 8.90 -0.76
N TYR A 30 19.81 10.18 -0.77
CA TYR A 30 19.92 10.96 -2.01
C TYR A 30 21.25 11.72 -2.09
N LYS A 31 21.76 11.86 -3.31
CA LYS A 31 23.04 12.51 -3.60
C LYS A 31 22.80 13.98 -3.91
N GLN A 32 23.49 14.86 -3.19
CA GLN A 32 23.49 16.30 -3.46
C GLN A 32 24.38 16.63 -4.67
N PRO A 33 24.21 17.80 -5.31
CA PRO A 33 25.04 18.21 -6.45
C PRO A 33 26.55 18.21 -6.18
N ASN A 34 26.96 18.39 -4.93
CA ASN A 34 28.36 18.34 -4.49
C ASN A 34 28.90 16.92 -4.23
N GLY A 35 28.09 15.89 -4.46
CA GLY A 35 28.47 14.49 -4.30
C GLY A 35 28.21 13.86 -2.93
N ARG A 36 27.80 14.64 -1.92
CA ARG A 36 27.47 14.12 -0.58
C ARG A 36 26.16 13.33 -0.59
N ILE A 37 26.13 12.21 0.14
CA ILE A 37 24.90 11.46 0.41
C ILE A 37 24.25 12.02 1.68
N VAL A 38 22.95 12.29 1.62
CA VAL A 38 22.13 12.70 2.76
C VAL A 38 20.98 11.70 2.91
N LEU A 39 20.64 11.40 4.16
CA LEU A 39 19.47 10.59 4.50
C LEU A 39 18.32 11.53 4.89
N GLY A 40 17.21 11.45 4.15
CA GLY A 40 15.93 11.99 4.56
C GLY A 40 15.08 10.89 5.18
N ALA A 41 14.41 11.16 6.29
CA ALA A 41 13.49 10.21 6.91
C ALA A 41 12.15 10.89 7.19
N GLY A 42 11.05 10.17 6.98
CA GLY A 42 9.71 10.73 7.18
C GLY A 42 8.62 9.67 7.17
N PRO A 43 7.40 10.02 7.63
CA PRO A 43 6.27 9.11 7.62
C PRO A 43 5.73 8.94 6.19
N VAL A 44 5.37 7.71 5.83
CA VAL A 44 4.60 7.39 4.62
C VAL A 44 3.44 6.49 4.97
N MET A 45 2.37 6.53 4.18
CA MET A 45 1.30 5.55 4.34
C MET A 45 1.74 4.22 3.77
N SER A 46 1.45 3.16 4.50
CA SER A 46 1.71 1.81 4.06
C SER A 46 0.70 1.39 2.98
N TYR A 47 1.13 0.64 1.97
CA TYR A 47 0.35 0.34 0.76
C TYR A 47 -0.03 -1.15 0.63
N TYR A 48 -1.19 -1.44 0.03
CA TYR A 48 -1.76 -2.77 -0.12
C TYR A 48 -2.40 -2.96 -1.51
N GLU A 49 -2.25 -4.17 -2.06
CA GLU A 49 -2.92 -4.64 -3.27
C GLU A 49 -3.47 -6.04 -3.01
N PHE A 50 -4.74 -6.27 -3.28
CA PHE A 50 -5.35 -7.59 -3.09
C PHE A 50 -6.56 -7.81 -4.00
N TRP A 51 -6.84 -9.08 -4.28
CA TRP A 51 -7.96 -9.50 -5.12
C TRP A 51 -9.21 -9.74 -4.27
N GLN A 52 -10.36 -9.32 -4.79
CA GLN A 52 -11.66 -9.65 -4.21
C GLN A 52 -12.75 -9.82 -5.28
N PRO A 53 -13.89 -10.46 -4.97
CA PRO A 53 -15.00 -10.57 -5.92
C PRO A 53 -15.50 -9.20 -6.40
N SER A 54 -15.90 -9.10 -7.67
CA SER A 54 -16.54 -7.87 -8.17
C SER A 54 -17.85 -7.61 -7.44
N GLY A 55 -18.09 -6.34 -7.09
CA GLY A 55 -19.30 -5.90 -6.38
C GLY A 55 -19.18 -5.90 -4.85
N GLU A 56 -18.09 -6.42 -4.28
CA GLU A 56 -17.80 -6.38 -2.83
C GLU A 56 -16.91 -5.19 -2.43
N ARG A 57 -17.04 -4.05 -3.14
CA ARG A 57 -16.19 -2.87 -2.89
C ARG A 57 -16.33 -2.39 -1.45
N LEU A 58 -15.19 -2.31 -0.76
CA LEU A 58 -15.12 -1.84 0.62
C LEU A 58 -15.39 -0.32 0.72
N THR A 59 -16.00 0.07 1.83
CA THR A 59 -15.98 1.44 2.36
C THR A 59 -14.69 1.72 3.13
N ASP A 60 -14.41 2.98 3.44
CA ASP A 60 -13.24 3.35 4.24
C ASP A 60 -13.32 2.78 5.67
N GLU A 61 -14.53 2.67 6.23
CA GLU A 61 -14.80 2.06 7.52
C GLU A 61 -14.51 0.55 7.52
N GLU A 62 -15.05 -0.19 6.54
CA GLU A 62 -14.82 -1.63 6.40
C GLU A 62 -13.33 -1.93 6.12
N TRP A 63 -12.67 -1.09 5.32
CA TRP A 63 -11.23 -1.17 5.12
C TRP A 63 -10.45 -0.98 6.42
N GLY A 64 -10.89 -0.06 7.26
CA GLY A 64 -10.28 0.15 8.57
C GLY A 64 -10.41 -1.06 9.48
N GLU A 65 -11.59 -1.67 9.55
CA GLU A 65 -11.82 -2.89 10.33
C GLU A 65 -10.98 -4.07 9.80
N MET A 66 -10.89 -4.23 8.47
CA MET A 66 -10.04 -5.24 7.85
C MET A 66 -8.57 -5.07 8.25
N LEU A 67 -8.07 -3.83 8.23
CA LEU A 67 -6.68 -3.54 8.60
C LEU A 67 -6.35 -3.74 10.08
N GLU A 68 -7.36 -3.74 10.96
CA GLU A 68 -7.19 -4.02 12.38
C GLU A 68 -7.20 -5.51 12.69
N ASN A 69 -8.07 -6.27 12.01
CA ASN A 69 -8.32 -7.67 12.35
C ASN A 69 -7.53 -8.67 11.49
N ASN A 70 -7.52 -8.49 10.17
CA ASN A 70 -6.89 -9.41 9.23
C ASN A 70 -6.43 -8.66 7.97
N PRO A 71 -5.38 -7.83 8.08
CA PRO A 71 -4.89 -7.04 6.96
C PRO A 71 -4.40 -7.95 5.82
N PRO A 72 -4.65 -7.59 4.55
CA PRO A 72 -4.06 -8.29 3.41
C PRO A 72 -2.53 -8.29 3.48
N GLY A 73 -1.92 -9.23 2.76
CA GLY A 73 -0.47 -9.23 2.54
C GLY A 73 0.01 -7.94 1.87
N ARG A 74 1.27 -7.58 2.10
CA ARG A 74 1.91 -6.50 1.33
C ARG A 74 2.25 -7.01 -0.07
N PRO A 75 2.21 -6.14 -1.10
CA PRO A 75 2.67 -6.52 -2.43
C PRO A 75 4.13 -6.97 -2.39
N GLU A 76 4.46 -8.05 -3.10
CA GLU A 76 5.79 -8.66 -3.11
C GLU A 76 6.89 -7.66 -3.53
N TRP A 77 6.59 -6.75 -4.44
CA TRP A 77 7.55 -5.76 -4.93
C TRP A 77 8.05 -4.79 -3.83
N VAL A 78 7.28 -4.62 -2.75
CA VAL A 78 7.66 -3.79 -1.59
C VAL A 78 8.81 -4.41 -0.80
N GLU A 79 8.98 -5.73 -0.86
CA GLU A 79 10.05 -6.45 -0.15
C GLU A 79 11.46 -6.04 -0.61
N SER A 80 11.59 -5.47 -1.81
CA SER A 80 12.89 -5.03 -2.34
C SER A 80 13.50 -3.83 -1.59
N PHE A 81 12.69 -3.09 -0.83
CA PHE A 81 13.14 -1.88 -0.12
C PHE A 81 12.54 -1.74 1.29
N LYS A 82 11.53 -2.52 1.65
CA LYS A 82 10.99 -2.57 3.00
C LYS A 82 11.77 -3.58 3.84
N VAL A 83 12.13 -3.18 5.05
CA VAL A 83 12.88 -3.97 6.04
C VAL A 83 12.02 -4.20 7.28
#